data_AF-A0A3Q3EA16-F1
#
_entry.id   AF-A0A3Q3EA16-F1
#
_cell.length_a   1.000
_cell.length_b   1.000
_cell.length_c   1.000
_cell.angle_alpha   90.00
_cell.angle_beta   90.00
_cell.angle_gamma   90.00
#
_symmetry.space_group_name_H-M   'P 1'
#
loop_
_entity.id
_entity.type
_entity.pdbx_description
1 polymer ?
#
loop_
_entity_poly.entity_id
_entity_poly.type
_entity_poly.pdbx_seq_one_letter_code
_entity_poly.pdbx_strand_id
1 'polypeptide(L)'
;NHLLWNYKLNLTTDPKFESVAVEVCKNTISEIKECAAEELGKGYLVSCLVDHRGNISDYQCNQYITKMTTIVFSDYRLICGFMDKCREDINTLRCGSISTGEKDIHSQGEVIACLEKALVREAEEQPGAHPIKDECKKSIMRVAELSSDDFHLDRYLYFACREDRERFCENTLAGEGRVYKCLFNHKFEEAMNERCREALTTRQKLIAQDYKVSYSLAKACKSDLRKYRCSADSNMPRAREARLSYLLLCLESAVHRGRVVNGECQGEMMDYRRMLMEDFSLSPEIVLHCRSEIEGHCSGLHRKGRTLHCLMRVGRGDMGAIDPNCQKALQTLIQEADPGADYRIDRALNEACESVIQTACKHIRNGDPMILSCLMEHLYTEKMVEDCEHRLLELQYFIARDWKLDPILYKKCQGDAARLCHTPGWNVTSEMMPPGAIFSCLYRHAYRSVEQGRRVSVYLAWDLSVPSAHVQIDKCRTLRGNERTPIFLPYVR
;
A
#
# COMPACT_ATOMS: atom_id res chain seq x y z
N ASN A 1 28.83 -23.97 12.76
CA ASN A 1 27.40 -23.79 12.42
C ASN A 1 27.15 -23.32 11.00
N HIS A 2 28.00 -22.47 10.42
CA HIS A 2 28.07 -22.31 8.96
C HIS A 2 28.30 -23.66 8.21
N LEU A 3 28.95 -24.63 8.86
CA LEU A 3 29.14 -26.00 8.35
C LEU A 3 27.83 -26.79 8.11
N LEU A 4 26.83 -26.65 9.00
CA LEU A 4 25.56 -27.40 8.87
C LEU A 4 24.68 -26.81 7.77
N TRP A 5 24.79 -25.49 7.58
CA TRP A 5 24.28 -24.79 6.40
C TRP A 5 25.00 -25.24 5.11
N ASN A 6 26.34 -25.36 5.10
CA ASN A 6 27.12 -25.85 3.95
C ASN A 6 26.76 -27.29 3.56
N TYR A 7 26.60 -28.20 4.54
CA TYR A 7 26.16 -29.57 4.28
C TYR A 7 24.78 -29.63 3.63
N LYS A 8 23.85 -28.83 4.17
CA LYS A 8 22.49 -28.69 3.67
C LYS A 8 22.51 -28.17 2.22
N LEU A 9 23.24 -27.10 1.93
CA LEU A 9 23.40 -26.53 0.57
C LEU A 9 23.82 -27.57 -0.46
N ASN A 10 24.80 -28.42 -0.12
CA ASN A 10 25.30 -29.47 -1.02
C ASN A 10 24.25 -30.53 -1.37
N LEU A 11 23.23 -30.71 -0.53
CA LEU A 11 22.16 -31.70 -0.70
C LEU A 11 21.05 -31.19 -1.63
N THR A 12 20.83 -29.87 -1.67
CA THR A 12 19.84 -29.21 -2.55
C THR A 12 20.32 -29.01 -3.97
N THR A 13 21.62 -29.16 -4.21
CA THR A 13 22.26 -29.18 -5.54
C THR A 13 22.50 -30.61 -6.05
N ASP A 14 21.82 -31.63 -5.51
CA ASP A 14 22.01 -33.02 -5.95
C ASP A 14 21.36 -33.25 -7.34
N PRO A 15 22.13 -33.71 -8.35
CA PRO A 15 21.64 -33.92 -9.73
C PRO A 15 20.44 -34.87 -9.86
N LYS A 16 20.19 -35.74 -8.87
CA LYS A 16 19.09 -36.72 -8.91
C LYS A 16 17.70 -36.08 -8.88
N PHE A 17 17.56 -34.88 -8.32
CA PHE A 17 16.27 -34.18 -8.29
C PHE A 17 15.92 -33.55 -9.65
N GLU A 18 16.94 -33.18 -10.41
CA GLU A 18 16.79 -32.47 -11.68
C GLU A 18 16.46 -33.42 -12.84
N SER A 19 16.93 -34.66 -12.80
CA SER A 19 16.67 -35.67 -13.83
C SER A 19 15.17 -35.99 -14.00
N VAL A 20 14.42 -36.07 -12.90
CA VAL A 20 12.98 -36.34 -12.92
C VAL A 20 12.21 -35.17 -13.57
N ALA A 21 12.64 -33.93 -13.33
CA ALA A 21 12.01 -32.76 -13.92
C ALA A 21 12.25 -32.68 -15.43
N VAL A 22 13.46 -33.02 -15.90
CA VAL A 22 13.77 -33.10 -17.34
C VAL A 22 12.87 -34.12 -18.05
N GLU A 23 12.58 -35.25 -17.40
CA GLU A 23 11.73 -36.30 -17.97
C GLU A 23 10.25 -35.87 -18.01
N VAL A 24 9.71 -35.37 -16.90
CA VAL A 24 8.28 -35.06 -16.77
C VAL A 24 7.89 -33.76 -17.49
N CYS A 25 8.78 -32.75 -17.51
CA CYS A 25 8.49 -31.42 -18.06
C CYS A 25 9.13 -31.15 -19.42
N LYS A 26 9.54 -32.19 -20.16
CA LYS A 26 10.30 -32.08 -21.42
C LYS A 26 9.75 -31.06 -22.42
N ASN A 27 8.45 -31.09 -22.69
CA ASN A 27 7.80 -30.19 -23.65
C ASN A 27 7.80 -28.75 -23.12
N THR A 28 7.38 -28.55 -21.87
CA THR A 28 7.36 -27.25 -21.19
C THR A 28 8.74 -26.58 -21.17
N ILE A 29 9.80 -27.36 -20.91
CA ILE A 29 11.19 -26.86 -20.91
C ILE A 29 11.54 -26.32 -22.29
N SER A 30 11.15 -27.00 -23.37
CA SER A 30 11.43 -26.52 -24.73
C SER A 30 10.68 -25.24 -25.10
N GLU A 31 9.52 -24.99 -24.49
CA GLU A 31 8.72 -23.77 -24.70
C GLU A 31 9.27 -22.58 -23.90
N ILE A 32 9.78 -22.81 -22.69
CA ILE A 32 10.32 -21.78 -21.81
C ILE A 32 11.84 -21.70 -21.97
N LYS A 33 12.28 -20.91 -22.96
CA LYS A 33 13.70 -20.75 -23.32
C LYS A 33 14.62 -20.38 -22.15
N GLU A 34 14.11 -19.62 -21.18
CA GLU A 34 14.83 -19.28 -19.95
C GLU A 34 15.16 -20.53 -19.14
N CYS A 35 14.19 -21.39 -18.87
CA CYS A 35 14.40 -22.63 -18.12
C CYS A 35 15.23 -23.66 -18.89
N ALA A 36 15.15 -23.67 -20.22
CA ALA A 36 16.02 -24.51 -21.05
C ALA A 36 17.49 -24.09 -21.04
N ALA A 37 17.77 -22.81 -20.74
CA ALA A 37 19.12 -22.26 -20.68
C ALA A 37 19.80 -22.46 -19.32
N GLU A 38 19.07 -22.95 -18.32
CA GLU A 38 19.60 -23.19 -16.98
C GLU A 38 20.62 -24.33 -16.97
N GLU A 39 21.66 -24.16 -16.15
CA GLU A 39 22.71 -25.17 -15.99
C GLU A 39 22.20 -26.36 -15.17
N LEU A 40 22.26 -27.56 -15.76
CA LEU A 40 21.92 -28.81 -15.10
C LEU A 40 22.92 -29.14 -13.98
N GLY A 41 22.42 -29.73 -12.90
CA GLY A 41 23.16 -30.11 -11.69
C GLY A 41 23.17 -29.05 -10.59
N LYS A 42 22.50 -27.90 -10.79
CA LYS A 42 22.43 -26.82 -9.81
C LYS A 42 21.05 -26.66 -9.15
N GLY A 43 20.06 -27.45 -9.56
CA GLY A 43 18.68 -27.36 -9.06
C GLY A 43 17.88 -26.18 -9.62
N TYR A 44 18.41 -25.50 -10.64
CA TYR A 44 17.83 -24.28 -11.21
C TYR A 44 16.64 -24.57 -12.12
N LEU A 45 16.66 -25.69 -12.84
CA LEU A 45 15.58 -26.08 -13.73
C LEU A 45 14.23 -26.20 -13.02
N VAL A 46 14.17 -26.94 -11.92
CA VAL A 46 12.91 -27.18 -11.18
C VAL A 46 12.35 -25.87 -10.64
N SER A 47 13.21 -25.02 -10.09
CA SER A 47 12.77 -23.72 -9.59
C SER A 47 12.37 -22.77 -10.71
N CYS A 48 13.03 -22.77 -11.87
CA CYS A 48 12.59 -21.98 -13.02
C CYS A 48 11.19 -22.42 -13.51
N LEU A 49 10.92 -23.73 -13.50
CA LEU A 49 9.60 -24.27 -13.83
C LEU A 49 8.54 -23.88 -12.78
N VAL A 50 8.89 -23.89 -11.49
CA VAL A 50 8.02 -23.36 -10.42
C VAL A 50 7.72 -21.87 -10.66
N ASP A 51 8.71 -21.10 -11.09
CA ASP A 51 8.56 -19.67 -11.38
C ASP A 51 7.57 -19.40 -12.52
N HIS A 52 7.51 -20.33 -13.47
CA HIS A 52 6.63 -20.28 -14.63
C HIS A 52 5.37 -21.13 -14.47
N ARG A 53 5.02 -21.59 -13.25
CA ARG A 53 3.88 -22.49 -13.01
C ARG A 53 2.57 -22.06 -13.70
N GLY A 54 2.31 -20.75 -13.76
CA GLY A 54 1.12 -20.18 -14.39
C GLY A 54 1.10 -20.24 -15.91
N ASN A 55 2.24 -20.51 -16.54
CA ASN A 55 2.40 -20.66 -17.99
C ASN A 55 2.45 -22.14 -18.41
N ILE A 56 2.49 -23.09 -17.45
CA ILE A 56 2.56 -24.52 -17.72
C ILE A 56 1.16 -25.07 -18.00
N SER A 57 0.90 -25.38 -19.27
CA SER A 57 -0.35 -25.98 -19.75
C SER A 57 -0.35 -27.52 -19.65
N ASP A 58 0.82 -28.15 -19.71
CA ASP A 58 0.95 -29.61 -19.62
C ASP A 58 0.53 -30.13 -18.24
N TYR A 59 -0.44 -31.04 -18.21
CA TYR A 59 -1.06 -31.51 -16.97
C TYR A 59 -0.09 -32.29 -16.07
N GLN A 60 0.76 -33.16 -16.64
CA GLN A 60 1.68 -33.99 -15.86
C GLN A 60 2.80 -33.15 -15.24
N CYS A 61 3.38 -32.25 -16.04
CA CYS A 61 4.34 -31.27 -15.58
C CYS A 61 3.70 -30.32 -14.55
N ASN A 62 2.48 -29.84 -14.76
CA ASN A 62 1.80 -28.96 -13.81
C ASN A 62 1.57 -29.66 -12.45
N GLN A 63 1.11 -30.92 -12.43
CA GLN A 63 0.97 -31.68 -11.19
C GLN A 63 2.33 -31.92 -10.50
N TYR A 64 3.36 -32.26 -11.26
CA TYR A 64 4.71 -32.43 -10.75
C TYR A 64 5.23 -31.14 -10.13
N ILE A 65 5.13 -30.02 -10.84
CA ILE A 65 5.54 -28.69 -10.38
C ILE A 65 4.71 -28.22 -9.19
N THR A 66 3.42 -28.56 -9.11
CA THR A 66 2.58 -28.25 -7.94
C THR A 66 3.06 -29.03 -6.71
N LYS A 67 3.43 -30.31 -6.84
CA LYS A 67 4.01 -31.08 -5.73
C LYS A 67 5.40 -30.57 -5.37
N MET A 68 6.22 -30.27 -6.37
CA MET A 68 7.56 -29.73 -6.19
C MET A 68 7.52 -28.33 -5.58
N THR A 69 6.54 -27.50 -5.89
CA THR A 69 6.28 -26.20 -5.24
C THR A 69 6.23 -26.38 -3.72
N THR A 70 5.43 -27.33 -3.21
CA THR A 70 5.35 -27.58 -1.76
C THR A 70 6.69 -28.00 -1.16
N ILE A 71 7.50 -28.78 -1.87
CA ILE A 71 8.82 -29.23 -1.42
C ILE A 71 9.85 -28.08 -1.49
N VAL A 72 9.86 -27.32 -2.59
CA VAL A 72 10.75 -26.17 -2.83
C VAL A 72 10.47 -25.05 -1.83
N PHE A 73 9.21 -24.77 -1.49
CA PHE A 73 8.89 -23.74 -0.48
C PHE A 73 9.02 -24.25 0.96
N SER A 74 9.01 -25.56 1.18
CA SER A 74 9.44 -26.11 2.48
C SER A 74 10.93 -25.87 2.75
N ASP A 75 11.71 -25.58 1.71
CA ASP A 75 13.15 -25.37 1.76
C ASP A 75 13.62 -24.37 0.70
N TYR A 76 13.66 -23.08 1.05
CA TYR A 76 14.04 -21.99 0.15
C TYR A 76 15.41 -22.16 -0.54
N ARG A 77 16.26 -23.09 -0.09
CA ARG A 77 17.53 -23.43 -0.76
C ARG A 77 17.31 -24.12 -2.10
N LEU A 78 16.12 -24.67 -2.33
CA LEU A 78 15.66 -25.21 -3.61
C LEU A 78 15.13 -24.11 -4.55
N ILE A 79 15.13 -22.84 -4.12
CA ILE A 79 14.77 -21.69 -4.97
C ILE A 79 16.00 -21.26 -5.78
N CYS A 80 15.82 -21.11 -7.09
CA CYS A 80 16.84 -20.99 -8.13
C CYS A 80 17.91 -19.95 -7.79
N GLY A 81 19.11 -20.44 -7.46
CA GLY A 81 20.29 -19.61 -7.26
C GLY A 81 20.17 -18.63 -6.10
N PHE A 82 19.15 -18.75 -5.23
CA PHE A 82 18.98 -17.86 -4.07
C PHE A 82 20.24 -17.83 -3.23
N MET A 83 20.79 -19.02 -2.96
CA MET A 83 21.98 -19.19 -2.15
C MET A 83 23.23 -18.59 -2.78
N ASP A 84 23.35 -18.65 -4.11
CA ASP A 84 24.48 -18.07 -4.82
C ASP A 84 24.38 -16.55 -4.88
N LYS A 85 23.18 -16.03 -5.18
CA LYS A 85 22.90 -14.59 -5.25
C LYS A 85 23.03 -13.89 -3.89
N CYS A 86 22.64 -14.57 -2.80
CA CYS A 86 22.64 -14.01 -1.44
C CYS A 86 23.81 -14.44 -0.55
N ARG A 87 24.76 -15.25 -1.05
CA ARG A 87 25.84 -15.85 -0.24
C ARG A 87 26.62 -14.83 0.60
N GLU A 88 27.03 -13.74 -0.05
CA GLU A 88 27.86 -12.72 0.57
C GLU A 88 27.08 -11.94 1.62
N ASP A 89 25.84 -11.55 1.31
CA ASP A 89 24.98 -10.83 2.25
C ASP A 89 24.64 -11.69 3.47
N ILE A 90 24.35 -12.98 3.28
CA ILE A 90 24.11 -13.94 4.38
C ILE A 90 25.33 -14.01 5.30
N ASN A 91 26.53 -14.08 4.75
CA ASN A 91 27.77 -14.18 5.53
C ASN A 91 28.08 -12.88 6.27
N THR A 92 27.92 -11.74 5.60
CA THR A 92 28.19 -10.41 6.17
C THR A 92 27.21 -10.07 7.29
N LEU A 93 25.90 -10.29 7.04
CA LEU A 93 24.84 -10.08 8.03
C LEU A 93 24.80 -11.17 9.11
N ARG A 94 25.54 -12.26 8.92
CA ARG A 94 25.54 -13.45 9.79
C ARG A 94 24.14 -14.03 9.98
N CYS A 95 23.32 -14.02 8.93
CA CYS A 95 21.95 -14.55 8.97
C CYS A 95 21.87 -16.08 9.16
N GLY A 96 23.00 -16.82 9.09
CA GLY A 96 23.06 -18.27 9.31
C GLY A 96 23.10 -18.70 10.79
N SER A 97 22.59 -19.89 11.12
CA SER A 97 22.36 -20.34 12.51
C SER A 97 23.58 -20.35 13.45
N ILE A 98 23.36 -19.90 14.70
CA ILE A 98 24.18 -20.12 15.91
C ILE A 98 23.28 -20.65 17.05
N SER A 99 22.74 -21.86 16.94
CA SER A 99 22.15 -22.55 18.11
C SER A 99 22.45 -24.04 18.08
N THR A 100 23.09 -24.53 19.15
CA THR A 100 23.58 -25.91 19.33
C THR A 100 22.76 -26.71 20.34
N GLY A 101 21.49 -26.31 20.58
CA GLY A 101 20.64 -26.92 21.60
C GLY A 101 19.66 -27.99 21.10
N GLU A 102 19.07 -27.80 19.92
CA GLU A 102 18.07 -28.72 19.38
C GLU A 102 18.32 -28.94 17.89
N LYS A 103 18.11 -30.17 17.43
CA LYS A 103 18.24 -30.59 16.03
C LYS A 103 17.13 -29.96 15.20
N ASP A 104 17.18 -28.64 15.00
CA ASP A 104 16.09 -27.95 14.33
C ASP A 104 16.27 -28.00 12.81
N ILE A 105 15.39 -28.78 12.19
CA ILE A 105 14.99 -28.71 10.77
C ILE A 105 14.57 -27.27 10.34
N HIS A 106 14.44 -26.37 11.31
CA HIS A 106 13.72 -25.11 11.33
C HIS A 106 14.57 -23.84 11.16
N SER A 107 15.91 -23.96 11.10
CA SER A 107 16.84 -22.81 10.96
C SER A 107 16.79 -22.07 9.61
N GLN A 108 15.80 -22.35 8.78
CA GLN A 108 15.76 -22.00 7.37
C GLN A 108 14.92 -20.73 7.13
N GLY A 109 13.70 -20.67 7.66
CA GLY A 109 12.90 -19.45 7.62
C GLY A 109 13.59 -18.26 8.29
N GLU A 110 14.44 -18.52 9.29
CA GLU A 110 15.22 -17.49 10.00
C GLU A 110 16.23 -16.75 9.09
N VAL A 111 16.83 -17.43 8.10
CA VAL A 111 17.77 -16.78 7.16
C VAL A 111 17.01 -15.80 6.26
N ILE A 112 15.87 -16.25 5.69
CA ILE A 112 15.01 -15.40 4.87
C ILE A 112 14.50 -14.21 5.68
N ALA A 113 13.95 -14.45 6.88
CA ALA A 113 13.46 -13.39 7.74
C ALA A 113 14.56 -12.38 8.12
N CYS A 114 15.79 -12.84 8.35
CA CYS A 114 16.95 -11.97 8.59
C CYS A 114 17.27 -11.09 7.37
N LEU A 115 17.30 -11.68 6.18
CA LEU A 115 17.54 -10.96 4.93
C LEU A 115 16.41 -9.98 4.58
N GLU A 116 15.16 -10.37 4.77
CA GLU A 116 13.98 -9.51 4.61
C GLU A 116 14.02 -8.33 5.58
N LYS A 117 14.37 -8.57 6.85
CA LYS A 117 14.58 -7.50 7.83
C LYS A 117 15.72 -6.57 7.40
N ALA A 118 16.85 -7.11 6.92
CA ALA A 118 17.96 -6.29 6.44
C ALA A 118 17.56 -5.45 5.22
N LEU A 119 16.78 -6.01 4.29
CA LEU A 119 16.25 -5.31 3.12
C LEU A 119 15.34 -4.13 3.51
N VAL A 120 14.46 -4.35 4.49
CA VAL A 120 13.62 -3.30 5.06
C VAL A 120 14.47 -2.20 5.72
N ARG A 121 15.48 -2.57 6.52
CA ARG A 121 16.36 -1.60 7.18
C ARG A 121 17.17 -0.76 6.19
N GLU A 122 17.60 -1.36 5.09
CA GLU A 122 18.25 -0.66 4.00
C GLU A 122 17.30 0.34 3.33
N ALA A 123 16.06 -0.06 3.03
CA ALA A 123 15.06 0.81 2.40
C ALA A 123 14.64 2.00 3.29
N GLU A 124 14.69 1.83 4.61
CA GLU A 124 14.43 2.89 5.61
C GLU A 124 15.66 3.77 5.89
N GLU A 125 16.78 3.54 5.21
CA GLU A 125 18.07 4.23 5.42
C GLU A 125 18.49 4.24 6.91
N GLN A 126 18.26 3.11 7.60
CA GLN A 126 18.60 3.02 9.01
C GLN A 126 20.12 3.10 9.24
N PRO A 127 20.58 3.77 10.32
CA PRO A 127 22.00 3.79 10.68
C PRO A 127 22.56 2.37 10.84
N GLY A 128 23.67 2.07 10.15
CA GLY A 128 24.32 0.77 10.18
C GLY A 128 23.60 -0.34 9.41
N ALA A 129 22.65 0.01 8.52
CA ALA A 129 22.11 -0.94 7.55
C ALA A 129 23.20 -1.36 6.54
N HIS A 130 23.32 -2.66 6.31
CA HIS A 130 24.21 -3.22 5.29
C HIS A 130 23.51 -3.17 3.93
N PRO A 131 24.14 -2.61 2.88
CA PRO A 131 23.55 -2.59 1.55
C PRO A 131 23.56 -3.99 0.94
N ILE A 132 22.38 -4.54 0.69
CA ILE A 132 22.21 -5.86 0.08
C ILE A 132 22.48 -5.76 -1.42
N LYS A 133 23.13 -6.78 -1.99
CA LYS A 133 23.37 -6.81 -3.45
C LYS A 133 22.05 -6.90 -4.22
N ASP A 134 21.94 -6.19 -5.34
CA ASP A 134 20.72 -6.15 -6.16
C ASP A 134 20.21 -7.53 -6.58
N GLU A 135 21.09 -8.48 -6.87
CA GLU A 135 20.71 -9.87 -7.20
C GLU A 135 20.10 -10.60 -5.99
N CYS A 136 20.64 -10.35 -4.79
CA CYS A 136 20.07 -10.87 -3.56
C CYS A 136 18.74 -10.21 -3.23
N LYS A 137 18.61 -8.88 -3.38
CA LYS A 137 17.33 -8.16 -3.20
C LYS A 137 16.22 -8.75 -4.07
N LYS A 138 16.48 -8.92 -5.36
CA LYS A 138 15.53 -9.56 -6.30
C LYS A 138 15.16 -10.98 -5.86
N SER A 139 16.14 -11.74 -5.36
CA SER A 139 15.91 -13.09 -4.88
C SER A 139 15.06 -13.12 -3.62
N ILE A 140 15.31 -12.23 -2.64
CA ILE A 140 14.49 -12.06 -1.43
C ILE A 140 13.04 -11.73 -1.82
N MET A 141 12.85 -10.71 -2.66
CA MET A 141 11.52 -10.31 -3.13
C MET A 141 10.81 -11.42 -3.91
N ARG A 142 11.57 -12.23 -4.67
CA ARG A 142 11.02 -13.39 -5.37
C ARG A 142 10.55 -14.48 -4.42
N VAL A 143 11.34 -14.82 -3.39
CA VAL A 143 10.90 -15.75 -2.34
C VAL A 143 9.64 -15.24 -1.67
N ALA A 144 9.61 -13.95 -1.35
CA ALA A 144 8.45 -13.31 -0.74
C ALA A 144 7.21 -13.40 -1.67
N GLU A 145 7.33 -13.07 -2.95
CA GLU A 145 6.25 -13.24 -3.94
C GLU A 145 5.72 -14.68 -3.98
N LEU A 146 6.62 -15.67 -4.05
CA LEU A 146 6.23 -17.06 -4.19
C LEU A 146 5.55 -17.64 -2.93
N SER A 147 5.95 -17.17 -1.74
CA SER A 147 5.32 -17.59 -0.47
C SER A 147 3.99 -16.88 -0.17
N SER A 148 3.61 -15.88 -0.97
CA SER A 148 2.46 -14.99 -0.68
C SER A 148 1.07 -15.63 -0.80
N ASP A 149 0.97 -16.77 -1.49
CA ASP A 149 -0.29 -17.47 -1.74
C ASP A 149 -0.84 -18.14 -0.47
N ASP A 150 0.04 -18.81 0.29
CA ASP A 150 -0.34 -19.55 1.49
C ASP A 150 0.70 -19.32 2.59
N PHE A 151 0.25 -18.87 3.76
CA PHE A 151 1.11 -18.57 4.90
C PHE A 151 1.91 -19.79 5.39
N HIS A 152 1.48 -21.02 5.07
CA HIS A 152 2.26 -22.24 5.36
C HIS A 152 3.59 -22.30 4.59
N LEU A 153 3.66 -21.64 3.42
CA LEU A 153 4.86 -21.57 2.58
C LEU A 153 5.90 -20.58 3.14
N ASP A 154 5.45 -19.63 3.96
CA ASP A 154 6.32 -18.73 4.71
C ASP A 154 6.62 -19.33 6.08
N ARG A 155 7.71 -20.09 6.15
CA ARG A 155 8.01 -20.90 7.33
C ARG A 155 8.21 -20.08 8.60
N TYR A 156 8.86 -18.92 8.48
CA TYR A 156 9.11 -18.04 9.61
C TYR A 156 7.79 -17.45 10.12
N LEU A 157 6.97 -16.92 9.21
CA LEU A 157 5.68 -16.33 9.58
C LEU A 157 4.70 -17.37 10.11
N TYR A 158 4.63 -18.56 9.51
CA TYR A 158 3.81 -19.67 10.01
C TYR A 158 4.10 -19.93 11.50
N PHE A 159 5.36 -20.04 11.88
CA PHE A 159 5.71 -20.31 13.28
C PHE A 159 5.49 -19.11 14.18
N ALA A 160 5.75 -17.90 13.69
CA ALA A 160 5.49 -16.68 14.43
C ALA A 160 4.00 -16.51 14.73
N CYS A 161 3.13 -16.93 13.80
CA CYS A 161 1.71 -16.60 13.77
C CYS A 161 0.74 -17.78 13.92
N ARG A 162 1.18 -19.03 14.08
CA ARG A 162 0.26 -20.20 14.13
C ARG A 162 -0.82 -20.08 15.21
N GLU A 163 -0.43 -19.61 16.41
CA GLU A 163 -1.35 -19.45 17.54
C GLU A 163 -2.30 -18.27 17.31
N ASP A 164 -1.80 -17.18 16.75
CA ASP A 164 -2.63 -16.03 16.36
C ASP A 164 -3.59 -16.38 15.22
N ARG A 165 -3.16 -17.22 14.27
CA ARG A 165 -4.02 -17.76 13.20
C ARG A 165 -5.14 -18.59 13.78
N GLU A 166 -4.87 -19.45 14.77
CA GLU A 166 -5.91 -20.23 15.46
C GLU A 166 -6.86 -19.33 16.25
N ARG A 167 -6.33 -18.29 16.91
CA ARG A 167 -7.12 -17.37 17.74
C ARG A 167 -8.04 -16.45 16.93
N PHE A 168 -7.53 -15.85 15.86
CA PHE A 168 -8.24 -14.80 15.11
C PHE A 168 -8.81 -15.27 13.78
N CYS A 169 -8.22 -16.32 13.19
CA CYS A 169 -8.44 -16.71 11.79
C CYS A 169 -8.75 -18.21 11.64
N GLU A 170 -9.36 -18.84 12.67
CA GLU A 170 -9.63 -20.28 12.73
C GLU A 170 -10.36 -20.79 11.48
N ASN A 171 -11.41 -20.06 11.09
CA ASN A 171 -12.29 -20.39 9.97
C ASN A 171 -11.78 -19.88 8.61
N THR A 172 -10.63 -19.21 8.59
CA THR A 172 -10.05 -18.69 7.34
C THR A 172 -9.30 -19.82 6.64
N LEU A 173 -9.77 -20.16 5.43
CA LEU A 173 -9.14 -21.15 4.56
C LEU A 173 -7.79 -20.64 4.06
N ALA A 174 -6.78 -21.51 4.09
CA ALA A 174 -5.46 -21.25 3.53
C ALA A 174 -5.50 -21.06 1.99
N GLY A 175 -4.44 -20.49 1.44
CA GLY A 175 -4.35 -20.12 0.02
C GLY A 175 -4.97 -18.76 -0.33
N GLU A 176 -4.64 -18.27 -1.52
CA GLU A 176 -5.06 -16.99 -2.09
C GLU A 176 -4.76 -15.76 -1.22
N GLY A 177 -3.79 -15.85 -0.30
CA GLY A 177 -3.42 -14.77 0.62
C GLY A 177 -4.45 -14.50 1.73
N ARG A 178 -5.51 -15.31 1.86
CA ARG A 178 -6.61 -15.05 2.81
C ARG A 178 -6.17 -14.99 4.28
N VAL A 179 -5.27 -15.88 4.68
CA VAL A 179 -4.77 -15.92 6.06
C VAL A 179 -3.94 -14.67 6.38
N TYR A 180 -3.09 -14.21 5.44
CA TYR A 180 -2.36 -12.94 5.58
C TYR A 180 -3.33 -11.77 5.78
N LYS A 181 -4.35 -11.66 4.92
CA LYS A 181 -5.37 -10.61 5.00
C LYS A 181 -6.08 -10.60 6.36
N CYS A 182 -6.47 -11.77 6.86
CA CYS A 182 -7.08 -11.89 8.18
C CYS A 182 -6.12 -11.46 9.30
N LEU A 183 -4.89 -11.96 9.30
CA LEU A 183 -3.89 -11.61 10.31
C LEU A 183 -3.54 -10.11 10.29
N PHE A 184 -3.48 -9.47 9.12
CA PHE A 184 -3.27 -8.03 9.01
C PHE A 184 -4.39 -7.23 9.70
N ASN A 185 -5.65 -7.63 9.51
CA ASN A 185 -6.80 -6.97 10.16
C ASN A 185 -6.77 -7.07 11.70
N HIS A 186 -6.12 -8.10 12.24
CA HIS A 186 -6.00 -8.32 13.69
C HIS A 186 -4.61 -7.93 14.26
N LYS A 187 -3.69 -7.41 13.43
CA LYS A 187 -2.29 -7.11 13.80
C LYS A 187 -2.16 -6.27 15.07
N PHE A 188 -3.06 -5.32 15.26
CA PHE A 188 -3.03 -4.36 16.37
C PHE A 188 -3.91 -4.74 17.56
N GLU A 189 -4.54 -5.92 17.54
CA GLU A 189 -5.23 -6.45 18.73
C GLU A 189 -4.22 -6.73 19.84
N GLU A 190 -4.62 -6.48 21.09
CA GLU A 190 -3.73 -6.65 22.26
C GLU A 190 -3.29 -8.09 22.42
N ALA A 191 -4.18 -9.03 22.13
CA ALA A 191 -3.91 -10.47 22.18
C ALA A 191 -3.05 -10.99 21.01
N MET A 192 -2.62 -10.16 20.05
CA MET A 192 -1.69 -10.57 18.99
C MET A 192 -0.26 -10.67 19.54
N ASN A 193 0.40 -11.81 19.32
CA ASN A 193 1.77 -12.03 19.76
C ASN A 193 2.76 -11.07 19.06
N GLU A 194 3.77 -10.60 19.80
CA GLU A 194 4.74 -9.64 19.26
C GLU A 194 5.54 -10.23 18.10
N ARG A 195 5.96 -11.50 18.18
CA ARG A 195 6.69 -12.16 17.09
C ARG A 195 5.86 -12.22 15.80
N CYS A 196 4.55 -12.50 15.91
CA CYS A 196 3.66 -12.47 14.76
C CYS A 196 3.48 -11.04 14.24
N ARG A 197 3.25 -10.07 15.12
CA ARG A 197 3.11 -8.66 14.77
C ARG A 197 4.33 -8.12 14.02
N GLU A 198 5.54 -8.46 14.47
CA GLU A 198 6.80 -8.11 13.78
C GLU A 198 6.88 -8.77 12.41
N ALA A 199 6.60 -10.08 12.31
CA ALA A 199 6.64 -10.81 11.04
C ALA A 199 5.64 -10.22 10.02
N LEU A 200 4.41 -9.92 10.45
CA LEU A 200 3.39 -9.26 9.63
C LEU A 200 3.83 -7.85 9.22
N THR A 201 4.50 -7.11 10.11
CA THR A 201 5.04 -5.77 9.79
C THR A 201 6.11 -5.85 8.71
N THR A 202 7.10 -6.74 8.86
CA THR A 202 8.12 -6.97 7.84
C THR A 202 7.46 -7.32 6.51
N ARG A 203 6.46 -8.21 6.55
CA ARG A 203 5.72 -8.61 5.35
C ARG A 203 5.00 -7.44 4.67
N GLN A 204 4.29 -6.60 5.41
CA GLN A 204 3.62 -5.41 4.87
C GLN A 204 4.63 -4.41 4.27
N LYS A 205 5.80 -4.23 4.89
CA LYS A 205 6.87 -3.37 4.36
C LYS A 205 7.44 -3.89 3.04
N LEU A 206 7.59 -5.21 2.88
CA LEU A 206 7.96 -5.81 1.59
C LEU A 206 6.88 -5.58 0.53
N ILE A 207 5.60 -5.69 0.89
CA ILE A 207 4.48 -5.41 -0.03
C ILE A 207 4.47 -3.94 -0.47
N ALA A 208 4.81 -3.00 0.42
CA ALA A 208 4.93 -1.60 0.07
C ALA A 208 6.04 -1.37 -1.00
N GLN A 209 7.15 -2.11 -0.90
CA GLN A 209 8.26 -2.05 -1.87
C GLN A 209 7.91 -2.72 -3.21
N ASP A 210 7.25 -3.88 -3.20
CA ASP A 210 6.72 -4.52 -4.41
C ASP A 210 5.35 -5.16 -4.16
N TYR A 211 4.33 -4.67 -4.87
CA TYR A 211 2.96 -5.14 -4.71
C TYR A 211 2.79 -6.64 -5.00
N LYS A 212 3.70 -7.25 -5.77
CA LYS A 212 3.65 -8.68 -6.13
C LYS A 212 3.84 -9.59 -4.93
N VAL A 213 4.44 -9.09 -3.84
CA VAL A 213 4.57 -9.81 -2.57
C VAL A 213 3.20 -10.10 -1.93
N SER A 214 2.14 -9.46 -2.44
CA SER A 214 0.74 -9.79 -2.14
C SER A 214 0.10 -10.56 -3.28
N TYR A 215 -0.17 -11.86 -3.06
CA TYR A 215 -0.86 -12.70 -4.03
C TYR A 215 -2.24 -12.16 -4.40
N SER A 216 -3.05 -11.79 -3.41
CA SER A 216 -4.44 -11.34 -3.59
C SER A 216 -4.49 -10.07 -4.42
N LEU A 217 -3.66 -9.08 -4.09
CA LEU A 217 -3.56 -7.82 -4.83
C LEU A 217 -3.04 -8.04 -6.25
N ALA A 218 -1.94 -8.79 -6.41
CA ALA A 218 -1.35 -9.04 -7.71
C ALA A 218 -2.30 -9.79 -8.64
N LYS A 219 -3.05 -10.76 -8.10
CA LYS A 219 -4.08 -11.51 -8.83
C LYS A 219 -5.25 -10.62 -9.22
N ALA A 220 -5.84 -9.91 -8.25
CA ALA A 220 -7.03 -9.09 -8.47
C ALA A 220 -6.79 -7.96 -9.47
N CYS A 221 -5.64 -7.29 -9.38
CA CYS A 221 -5.30 -6.15 -10.22
C CYS A 221 -4.62 -6.49 -11.55
N LYS A 222 -4.24 -7.76 -11.80
CA LYS A 222 -3.47 -8.18 -12.98
C LYS A 222 -4.04 -7.66 -14.31
N SER A 223 -5.36 -7.79 -14.51
CA SER A 223 -6.02 -7.35 -15.75
C SER A 223 -6.05 -5.84 -15.88
N ASP A 224 -6.32 -5.12 -14.80
CA ASP A 224 -6.43 -3.66 -14.82
C ASP A 224 -5.07 -2.98 -15.02
N LEU A 225 -4.01 -3.53 -14.41
CA LEU A 225 -2.64 -3.06 -14.61
C LEU A 225 -2.23 -3.15 -16.08
N ARG A 226 -2.54 -4.27 -16.74
CA ARG A 226 -2.29 -4.45 -18.19
C ARG A 226 -3.14 -3.51 -19.03
N LYS A 227 -4.44 -3.43 -18.72
CA LYS A 227 -5.42 -2.61 -19.45
C LYS A 227 -5.07 -1.12 -19.40
N TYR A 228 -4.61 -0.63 -18.25
CA TYR A 228 -4.30 0.78 -18.03
C TYR A 228 -2.81 1.12 -18.14
N ARG A 229 -1.97 0.13 -18.45
CA ARG A 229 -0.51 0.28 -18.60
C ARG A 229 0.15 0.89 -17.36
N CYS A 230 -0.24 0.39 -16.20
CA CYS A 230 0.38 0.75 -14.91
C CYS A 230 1.69 -0.03 -14.72
N SER A 231 2.62 0.14 -15.66
CA SER A 231 3.97 -0.44 -15.59
C SER A 231 4.99 0.66 -15.34
N ALA A 232 5.99 0.37 -14.52
CA ALA A 232 7.16 1.24 -14.32
C ALA A 232 8.04 1.25 -15.59
N ASP A 233 7.65 1.96 -16.64
CA ASP A 233 8.48 2.10 -17.85
C ASP A 233 9.54 3.21 -17.69
N SER A 234 10.80 2.75 -17.65
CA SER A 234 12.09 3.28 -18.17
C SER A 234 12.55 4.73 -17.97
N ASN A 235 11.71 5.71 -17.59
CA ASN A 235 12.11 7.13 -17.52
C ASN A 235 12.38 7.67 -16.11
N MET A 236 12.40 6.82 -15.08
CA MET A 236 12.79 7.21 -13.72
C MET A 236 13.93 6.31 -13.19
N PRO A 237 15.19 6.78 -13.17
CA PRO A 237 16.36 5.96 -12.85
C PRO A 237 16.41 5.40 -11.41
N ARG A 238 15.52 5.85 -10.52
CA ARG A 238 15.43 5.43 -9.10
C ARG A 238 14.24 4.53 -8.76
N ALA A 239 13.34 4.25 -9.71
CA ALA A 239 12.15 3.42 -9.51
C ALA A 239 12.21 2.19 -10.42
N ARG A 240 13.09 1.24 -10.10
CA ARG A 240 13.20 -0.03 -10.85
C ARG A 240 12.29 -1.14 -10.32
N GLU A 241 11.39 -0.84 -9.40
CA GLU A 241 10.56 -1.84 -8.71
C GLU A 241 9.08 -1.45 -8.74
N ALA A 242 8.23 -2.47 -8.77
CA ALA A 242 6.78 -2.35 -8.89
C ALA A 242 6.15 -1.89 -7.55
N ARG A 243 6.48 -0.68 -7.11
CA ARG A 243 6.03 -0.11 -5.84
C ARG A 243 4.52 -0.06 -5.74
N LEU A 244 4.01 -0.35 -4.55
CA LEU A 244 2.57 -0.29 -4.24
C LEU A 244 1.99 1.11 -4.47
N SER A 245 2.70 2.15 -4.03
CA SER A 245 2.26 3.54 -4.20
C SER A 245 2.00 3.92 -5.66
N TYR A 246 2.89 3.52 -6.58
CA TYR A 246 2.71 3.75 -8.01
C TYR A 246 1.47 3.03 -8.56
N LEU A 247 1.26 1.77 -8.16
CA LEU A 247 0.07 1.00 -8.54
C LEU A 247 -1.21 1.71 -8.08
N LEU A 248 -1.28 2.09 -6.80
CA LEU A 248 -2.44 2.76 -6.22
C LEU A 248 -2.75 4.06 -6.96
N LEU A 249 -1.74 4.91 -7.15
CA LEU A 249 -1.90 6.19 -7.84
C LEU A 249 -2.30 6.04 -9.32
N CYS A 250 -1.74 5.04 -10.02
CA CYS A 250 -2.04 4.80 -11.43
C CYS A 250 -3.48 4.33 -11.64
N LEU A 251 -3.93 3.35 -10.86
CA LEU A 251 -5.28 2.82 -10.93
C LEU A 251 -6.32 3.85 -10.45
N GLU A 252 -6.01 4.62 -9.41
CA GLU A 252 -6.90 5.71 -8.97
C GLU A 252 -7.03 6.80 -10.03
N SER A 253 -5.92 7.19 -10.66
CA SER A 253 -5.95 8.10 -11.81
C SER A 253 -6.81 7.54 -12.96
N ALA A 254 -6.89 6.22 -13.14
CA ALA A 254 -7.82 5.60 -14.08
C ALA A 254 -9.28 5.74 -13.63
N VAL A 255 -9.59 5.49 -12.36
CA VAL A 255 -10.93 5.65 -11.77
C VAL A 255 -11.43 7.09 -11.91
N HIS A 256 -10.60 8.09 -11.55
CA HIS A 256 -10.95 9.50 -11.68
C HIS A 256 -11.24 9.96 -13.11
N ARG A 257 -10.62 9.32 -14.12
CA ARG A 257 -10.92 9.52 -15.54
C ARG A 257 -12.19 8.80 -16.01
N GLY A 258 -12.98 8.24 -15.10
CA GLY A 258 -14.19 7.48 -15.40
C GLY A 258 -13.93 6.10 -15.97
N ARG A 259 -12.72 5.55 -15.83
CA ARG A 259 -12.41 4.18 -16.26
C ARG A 259 -12.81 3.20 -15.15
N VAL A 260 -13.21 2.00 -15.55
CA VAL A 260 -13.69 0.96 -14.64
C VAL A 260 -12.55 0.04 -14.21
N VAL A 261 -12.22 0.01 -12.92
CA VAL A 261 -11.33 -0.98 -12.32
C VAL A 261 -12.18 -2.11 -11.73
N ASN A 262 -11.71 -3.36 -11.76
CA ASN A 262 -12.42 -4.50 -11.20
C ASN A 262 -12.70 -4.28 -9.71
N GLY A 263 -13.91 -4.63 -9.25
CA GLY A 263 -14.29 -4.53 -7.83
C GLY A 263 -13.39 -5.33 -6.89
N GLU A 264 -12.86 -6.48 -7.31
CA GLU A 264 -11.86 -7.22 -6.52
C GLU A 264 -10.55 -6.43 -6.37
N CYS A 265 -10.06 -5.83 -7.47
CA CYS A 265 -8.87 -4.98 -7.42
C CYS A 265 -9.09 -3.73 -6.58
N GLN A 266 -10.24 -3.07 -6.72
CA GLN A 266 -10.63 -1.94 -5.88
C GLN A 266 -10.68 -2.33 -4.40
N GLY A 267 -11.24 -3.49 -4.07
CA GLY A 267 -11.26 -4.01 -2.69
C GLY A 267 -9.86 -4.15 -2.12
N GLU A 268 -8.94 -4.81 -2.86
CA GLU A 268 -7.56 -4.96 -2.43
C GLU A 268 -6.86 -3.59 -2.31
N MET A 269 -7.05 -2.67 -3.25
CA MET A 269 -6.52 -1.30 -3.15
C MET A 269 -6.99 -0.61 -1.86
N MET A 270 -8.27 -0.74 -1.50
CA MET A 270 -8.82 -0.14 -0.28
C MET A 270 -8.22 -0.76 0.99
N ASP A 271 -7.99 -2.06 1.00
CA ASP A 271 -7.35 -2.74 2.13
C ASP A 271 -5.91 -2.23 2.34
N TYR A 272 -5.14 -2.07 1.25
CA TYR A 272 -3.78 -1.53 1.33
C TYR A 272 -3.73 -0.06 1.74
N ARG A 273 -4.66 0.76 1.24
CA ARG A 273 -4.82 2.16 1.68
C ARG A 273 -5.09 2.25 3.17
N ARG A 274 -5.96 1.36 3.70
CA ARG A 274 -6.22 1.29 5.14
C ARG A 274 -4.96 0.90 5.91
N MET A 275 -4.21 -0.11 5.45
CA MET A 275 -2.95 -0.50 6.11
C MET A 275 -1.96 0.66 6.19
N LEU A 276 -1.81 1.44 5.10
CA LEU A 276 -0.96 2.64 5.07
C LEU A 276 -1.41 3.70 6.08
N MET A 277 -2.72 3.84 6.30
CA MET A 277 -3.30 4.78 7.27
C MET A 277 -3.36 4.25 8.70
N GLU A 278 -3.20 2.95 8.92
CA GLU A 278 -3.14 2.36 10.26
C GLU A 278 -1.72 2.28 10.80
N ASP A 279 -0.72 2.15 9.91
CA ASP A 279 0.68 1.93 10.26
C ASP A 279 1.63 2.79 9.43
N PHE A 280 2.09 3.88 10.04
CA PHE A 280 3.03 4.80 9.41
C PHE A 280 4.37 4.13 9.02
N SER A 281 4.74 3.02 9.67
CA SER A 281 6.00 2.33 9.38
C SER A 281 6.03 1.69 8.01
N LEU A 282 4.87 1.56 7.35
CA LEU A 282 4.76 1.06 5.98
C LEU A 282 5.18 2.10 4.93
N SER A 283 5.36 3.37 5.32
CA SER A 283 5.90 4.43 4.47
C SER A 283 7.33 4.79 4.92
N PRO A 284 8.36 4.32 4.18
CA PRO A 284 9.76 4.64 4.49
C PRO A 284 10.02 6.15 4.54
N GLU A 285 9.36 6.94 3.69
CA GLU A 285 9.48 8.39 3.66
C GLU A 285 9.01 9.04 4.96
N ILE A 286 7.94 8.52 5.59
CA ILE A 286 7.49 9.00 6.90
C ILE A 286 8.49 8.61 7.99
N VAL A 287 8.95 7.35 8.00
CA VAL A 287 9.94 6.87 8.98
C VAL A 287 11.25 7.67 8.92
N LEU A 288 11.67 8.04 7.70
CA LEU A 288 12.90 8.77 7.46
C LEU A 288 12.75 10.26 7.75
N HIS A 289 11.73 10.90 7.19
CA HIS A 289 11.62 12.36 7.22
C HIS A 289 10.87 12.92 8.42
N CYS A 290 10.02 12.13 9.10
CA CYS A 290 9.26 12.57 10.27
C CYS A 290 9.83 12.09 11.61
N ARG A 291 11.07 11.58 11.64
CA ARG A 291 11.67 11.02 12.86
C ARG A 291 11.67 12.01 14.02
N SER A 292 12.03 13.26 13.77
CA SER A 292 12.13 14.29 14.82
C SER A 292 10.76 14.61 15.43
N GLU A 293 9.72 14.64 14.60
CA GLU A 293 8.35 14.91 14.98
C GLU A 293 7.75 13.75 15.77
N ILE A 294 8.02 12.52 15.31
CA ILE A 294 7.57 11.30 15.99
C ILE A 294 8.19 11.22 17.39
N GLU A 295 9.50 11.42 17.52
CA GLU A 295 10.21 11.33 18.79
C GLU A 295 9.92 12.52 19.71
N GLY A 296 9.86 13.74 19.15
CA GLY A 296 9.73 14.99 19.91
C GLY A 296 8.31 15.40 20.26
N HIS A 297 7.31 15.09 19.41
CA HIS A 297 5.94 15.59 19.56
C HIS A 297 4.91 14.47 19.75
N CYS A 298 5.12 13.30 19.15
CA CYS A 298 4.12 12.23 19.18
C CYS A 298 4.24 11.24 20.35
N SER A 299 5.16 11.47 21.29
CA SER A 299 5.27 10.75 22.57
C SER A 299 4.97 9.24 22.48
N GLY A 300 5.59 8.57 21.52
CA GLY A 300 5.47 7.12 21.32
C GLY A 300 4.74 6.70 20.04
N LEU A 301 4.81 5.39 19.78
CA LEU A 301 4.22 4.74 18.61
C LEU A 301 2.79 4.32 18.93
N HIS A 302 1.83 5.12 18.49
CA HIS A 302 0.41 4.82 18.64
C HIS A 302 -0.12 4.08 17.40
N ARG A 303 -0.72 2.92 17.65
CA ARG A 303 -1.28 2.02 16.62
C ARG A 303 -2.60 2.54 16.06
N LYS A 304 -3.13 1.88 15.02
CA LYS A 304 -4.43 2.18 14.40
C LYS A 304 -4.51 3.63 13.88
N GLY A 305 -3.43 4.13 13.27
CA GLY A 305 -3.39 5.45 12.61
C GLY A 305 -3.17 6.65 13.54
N ARG A 306 -3.09 6.45 14.85
CA ARG A 306 -2.93 7.53 15.83
C ARG A 306 -1.63 8.32 15.67
N THR A 307 -0.51 7.67 15.34
CA THR A 307 0.75 8.38 15.05
C THR A 307 0.63 9.26 13.80
N LEU A 308 -0.04 8.80 12.73
CA LEU A 308 -0.26 9.61 11.53
C LEU A 308 -1.11 10.84 11.84
N HIS A 309 -2.17 10.68 12.61
CA HIS A 309 -2.98 11.81 13.06
C HIS A 309 -2.21 12.80 13.96
N CYS A 310 -1.32 12.31 14.82
CA CYS A 310 -0.40 13.19 15.55
C CYS A 310 0.47 13.99 14.58
N LEU A 311 1.06 13.35 13.56
CA LEU A 311 1.83 14.05 12.53
C LEU A 311 0.97 15.05 11.74
N MET A 312 -0.30 14.74 11.46
CA MET A 312 -1.24 15.68 10.84
C MET A 312 -1.49 16.90 11.72
N ARG A 313 -1.62 16.71 13.04
CA ARG A 313 -1.74 17.79 14.02
C ARG A 313 -0.50 18.67 14.07
N VAL A 314 0.69 18.08 14.04
CA VAL A 314 1.97 18.81 13.93
C VAL A 314 2.01 19.58 12.60
N GLY A 315 1.65 18.94 11.49
CA GLY A 315 1.61 19.56 10.16
C GLY A 315 0.58 20.69 10.01
N ARG A 316 -0.47 20.70 10.84
CA ARG A 316 -1.44 21.80 10.97
C ARG A 316 -0.87 23.02 11.69
N GLY A 317 0.20 22.84 12.47
CA GLY A 317 0.86 23.89 13.25
C GLY A 317 0.41 23.96 14.71
N ASP A 318 -0.41 23.03 15.20
CA ASP A 318 -0.92 23.06 16.57
C ASP A 318 0.16 22.74 17.62
N MET A 319 1.20 22.02 17.20
CA MET A 319 2.29 21.53 18.06
C MET A 319 3.66 22.11 17.68
N GLY A 320 3.70 23.14 16.84
CA GLY A 320 4.94 23.77 16.38
C GLY A 320 5.16 23.66 14.87
N ALA A 321 6.36 24.05 14.43
CA ALA A 321 6.74 23.96 13.02
C ALA A 321 7.16 22.53 12.66
N ILE A 322 6.63 22.02 11.54
CA ILE A 322 6.98 20.73 10.97
C ILE A 322 8.16 20.87 10.00
N ASP A 323 9.05 19.86 9.93
CA ASP A 323 10.08 19.78 8.90
C ASP A 323 9.44 19.74 7.50
N PRO A 324 9.91 20.53 6.53
CA PRO A 324 9.34 20.55 5.18
C PRO A 324 9.35 19.19 4.47
N ASN A 325 10.34 18.33 4.73
CA ASN A 325 10.39 16.98 4.17
C ASN A 325 9.37 16.06 4.85
N CYS A 326 9.20 16.18 6.18
CA CYS A 326 8.13 15.47 6.88
C CYS A 326 6.75 15.88 6.35
N GLN A 327 6.50 17.18 6.20
CA GLN A 327 5.25 17.70 5.65
C GLN A 327 4.97 17.17 4.24
N LYS A 328 5.99 17.11 3.39
CA LYS A 328 5.87 16.55 2.04
C LYS A 328 5.63 15.03 2.06
N ALA A 329 6.32 14.29 2.93
CA ALA A 329 6.12 12.85 3.09
C ALA A 329 4.69 12.56 3.55
N LEU A 330 4.18 13.33 4.51
CA LEU A 330 2.80 13.23 4.99
C LEU A 330 1.79 13.55 3.89
N GLN A 331 1.97 14.64 3.13
CA GLN A 331 1.11 14.95 1.98
C GLN A 331 1.10 13.83 0.94
N THR A 332 2.26 13.22 0.67
CA THR A 332 2.39 12.10 -0.28
C THR A 332 1.61 10.88 0.23
N LEU A 333 1.77 10.51 1.50
CA LEU A 333 1.02 9.41 2.11
C LEU A 333 -0.49 9.64 2.05
N ILE A 334 -0.98 10.84 2.39
CA ILE A 334 -2.41 11.15 2.33
C ILE A 334 -2.94 11.06 0.90
N GLN A 335 -2.15 11.44 -0.11
CA GLN A 335 -2.54 11.27 -1.51
C GLN A 335 -2.57 9.79 -1.95
N GLU A 336 -1.63 8.97 -1.48
CA GLU A 336 -1.58 7.55 -1.79
C GLU A 336 -2.74 6.77 -1.14
N ALA A 337 -2.99 7.07 0.13
CA ALA A 337 -4.06 6.47 0.92
C ALA A 337 -5.45 6.98 0.51
N ASP A 338 -5.57 8.24 0.12
CA ASP A 338 -6.82 8.91 -0.25
C ASP A 338 -8.00 8.72 0.72
N PRO A 339 -7.82 8.99 2.04
CA PRO A 339 -8.90 8.87 3.03
C PRO A 339 -10.05 9.86 2.81
N GLY A 340 -9.87 10.89 1.96
CA GLY A 340 -10.92 11.81 1.54
C GLY A 340 -11.98 11.16 0.64
N ALA A 341 -11.59 10.17 -0.17
CA ALA A 341 -12.52 9.39 -0.99
C ALA A 341 -13.37 8.43 -0.17
N ASP A 342 -12.85 7.90 0.93
CA ASP A 342 -13.58 7.01 1.83
C ASP A 342 -13.00 7.07 3.24
N TYR A 343 -13.77 7.66 4.17
CA TYR A 343 -13.37 7.82 5.57
C TYR A 343 -13.03 6.49 6.27
N ARG A 344 -13.50 5.34 5.76
CA ARG A 344 -13.22 4.01 6.33
C ARG A 344 -11.77 3.56 6.13
N ILE A 345 -11.03 4.22 5.25
CA ILE A 345 -9.58 4.06 5.10
C ILE A 345 -8.88 4.57 6.36
N ASP A 346 -9.39 5.65 6.94
CA ASP A 346 -8.88 6.23 8.17
C ASP A 346 -9.56 5.59 9.39
N ARG A 347 -8.92 4.56 9.94
CA ARG A 347 -9.43 3.82 11.10
C ARG A 347 -9.59 4.72 12.33
N ALA A 348 -8.67 5.65 12.57
CA ALA A 348 -8.70 6.52 13.72
C ALA A 348 -9.85 7.53 13.64
N LEU A 349 -10.07 8.12 12.46
CA LEU A 349 -11.24 8.97 12.20
C LEU A 349 -12.54 8.18 12.32
N ASN A 350 -12.62 7.00 11.71
CA ASN A 350 -13.81 6.16 11.73
C ASN A 350 -14.21 5.78 13.17
N GLU A 351 -13.26 5.30 13.98
CA GLU A 351 -13.52 4.97 15.39
C GLU A 351 -13.95 6.20 16.21
N ALA A 352 -13.31 7.35 15.99
CA ALA A 352 -13.64 8.59 16.71
C ALA A 352 -15.03 9.13 16.35
N CYS A 353 -15.45 8.98 15.09
CA CYS A 353 -16.68 9.55 14.55
C CYS A 353 -17.89 8.60 14.52
N GLU A 354 -17.73 7.33 14.92
CA GLU A 354 -18.78 6.30 14.84
C GLU A 354 -20.11 6.75 15.47
N SER A 355 -20.08 7.38 16.65
CA SER A 355 -21.28 7.86 17.34
C SER A 355 -22.00 9.00 16.58
N VAL A 356 -21.24 9.92 15.99
CA VAL A 356 -21.75 11.03 15.18
C VAL A 356 -22.36 10.49 13.88
N ILE A 357 -21.70 9.51 13.25
CA ILE A 357 -22.19 8.87 12.03
C ILE A 357 -23.55 8.21 12.28
N GLN A 358 -23.67 7.44 13.36
CA GLN A 358 -24.90 6.72 13.69
C GLN A 358 -26.07 7.64 14.08
N THR A 359 -25.78 8.80 14.69
CA THR A 359 -26.81 9.71 15.21
C THR A 359 -27.19 10.83 14.23
N ALA A 360 -26.24 11.36 13.47
CA ALA A 360 -26.42 12.50 12.58
C ALA A 360 -26.40 12.12 11.09
N CYS A 361 -25.52 11.20 10.68
CA CYS A 361 -25.26 10.88 9.28
C CYS A 361 -25.85 9.54 8.80
N LYS A 362 -26.71 8.88 9.60
CA LYS A 362 -27.27 7.54 9.35
C LYS A 362 -27.98 7.33 8.00
N HIS A 363 -28.39 8.41 7.34
CA HIS A 363 -29.12 8.39 6.09
C HIS A 363 -28.21 8.29 4.86
N ILE A 364 -26.91 8.54 5.06
CA ILE A 364 -25.88 8.42 4.04
C ILE A 364 -25.38 6.98 4.03
N ARG A 365 -25.12 6.44 2.84
CA ARG A 365 -24.60 5.07 2.70
C ARG A 365 -23.19 4.99 3.26
N ASN A 366 -22.86 3.90 3.96
CA ASN A 366 -21.51 3.67 4.47
C ASN A 366 -20.48 3.65 3.33
N GLY A 367 -19.39 4.40 3.52
CA GLY A 367 -18.32 4.57 2.52
C GLY A 367 -18.63 5.56 1.41
N ASP A 368 -19.78 6.25 1.47
CA ASP A 368 -20.04 7.37 0.57
C ASP A 368 -19.17 8.57 0.98
N PRO A 369 -18.45 9.22 0.03
CA PRO A 369 -17.67 10.42 0.30
C PRO A 369 -18.46 11.54 1.00
N MET A 370 -19.79 11.57 0.83
CA MET A 370 -20.67 12.56 1.47
C MET A 370 -20.68 12.45 3.01
N ILE A 371 -20.22 11.34 3.60
CA ILE A 371 -20.11 11.21 5.06
C ILE A 371 -19.19 12.29 5.63
N LEU A 372 -18.04 12.56 4.99
CA LEU A 372 -17.14 13.62 5.45
C LEU A 372 -17.81 15.00 5.39
N SER A 373 -18.63 15.27 4.37
CA SER A 373 -19.40 16.50 4.28
C SER A 373 -20.43 16.62 5.42
N CYS A 374 -21.17 15.54 5.71
CA CYS A 374 -22.11 15.50 6.83
C CYS A 374 -21.43 15.70 8.19
N LEU A 375 -20.29 15.05 8.42
CA LEU A 375 -19.52 15.25 9.65
C LEU A 375 -19.07 16.70 9.82
N MET A 376 -18.62 17.34 8.74
CA MET A 376 -18.23 18.75 8.75
C MET A 376 -19.41 19.71 8.97
N GLU A 377 -20.59 19.42 8.43
CA GLU A 377 -21.81 20.20 8.71
C GLU A 377 -22.21 20.17 10.19
N HIS A 378 -21.86 19.10 10.89
CA HIS A 378 -22.15 18.92 12.31
C HIS A 378 -21.03 19.37 13.25
N LEU A 379 -19.91 19.91 12.75
CA LEU A 379 -18.70 20.24 13.52
C LEU A 379 -18.96 21.07 14.78
N TYR A 380 -19.85 22.06 14.71
CA TYR A 380 -20.16 22.96 15.83
C TYR A 380 -21.53 22.69 16.45
N THR A 381 -22.06 21.48 16.29
CA THR A 381 -23.34 21.07 16.87
C THR A 381 -23.13 20.20 18.11
N GLU A 382 -24.13 20.12 18.98
CA GLU A 382 -24.11 19.25 20.17
C GLU A 382 -23.95 17.75 19.87
N LYS A 383 -24.13 17.36 18.59
CA LYS A 383 -23.96 15.98 18.14
C LYS A 383 -22.48 15.61 17.93
N MET A 384 -21.59 16.59 17.80
CA MET A 384 -20.17 16.35 17.57
C MET A 384 -19.47 15.99 18.88
N VAL A 385 -18.56 15.02 18.81
CA VAL A 385 -17.70 14.62 19.93
C VAL A 385 -16.29 15.14 19.71
N GLU A 386 -15.60 15.53 20.78
CA GLU A 386 -14.27 16.16 20.74
C GLU A 386 -13.24 15.35 19.94
N ASP A 387 -13.19 14.03 20.15
CA ASP A 387 -12.28 13.15 19.41
C ASP A 387 -12.55 13.16 17.90
N CYS A 388 -13.83 13.13 17.50
CA CYS A 388 -14.21 13.18 16.09
C CYS A 388 -13.86 14.54 15.48
N GLU A 389 -14.17 15.64 16.19
CA GLU A 389 -13.81 16.99 15.77
C GLU A 389 -12.31 17.11 15.50
N HIS A 390 -11.46 16.66 16.43
CA HIS A 390 -10.02 16.72 16.27
C HIS A 390 -9.52 15.92 15.07
N ARG A 391 -9.95 14.66 14.92
CA ARG A 391 -9.53 13.81 13.78
C ARG A 391 -10.01 14.36 12.44
N LEU A 392 -11.22 14.88 12.41
CA LEU A 392 -11.80 15.45 11.21
C LEU A 392 -11.04 16.71 10.80
N LEU A 393 -10.70 17.60 11.74
CA LEU A 393 -9.92 18.81 11.46
C LEU A 393 -8.48 18.52 11.02
N GLU A 394 -7.85 17.49 11.56
CA GLU A 394 -6.52 17.02 11.16
C GLU A 394 -6.53 16.58 9.68
N LEU A 395 -7.48 15.73 9.27
CA LEU A 395 -7.62 15.30 7.87
C LEU A 395 -8.02 16.47 6.95
N GLN A 396 -8.96 17.30 7.42
CA GLN A 396 -9.49 18.45 6.69
C GLN A 396 -8.40 19.42 6.25
N TYR A 397 -7.37 19.60 7.09
CA TYR A 397 -6.24 20.46 6.78
C TYR A 397 -5.55 20.08 5.45
N PHE A 398 -5.40 18.78 5.18
CA PHE A 398 -4.75 18.26 3.98
C PHE A 398 -5.69 18.32 2.77
N ILE A 399 -6.95 17.89 2.93
CA ILE A 399 -7.97 17.93 1.87
C ILE A 399 -8.14 19.37 1.33
N ALA A 400 -8.23 20.37 2.22
CA ALA A 400 -8.40 21.77 1.81
C ALA A 400 -7.19 22.36 1.07
N ARG A 401 -5.99 21.80 1.24
CA ARG A 401 -4.74 22.29 0.63
C ARG A 401 -4.39 21.61 -0.68
N ASP A 402 -5.01 20.47 -0.96
CA ASP A 402 -4.86 19.80 -2.24
C ASP A 402 -6.24 19.41 -2.77
N TRP A 403 -6.72 20.21 -3.73
CA TRP A 403 -8.02 20.01 -4.39
C TRP A 403 -8.20 18.61 -5.01
N LYS A 404 -7.11 17.87 -5.26
CA LYS A 404 -7.17 16.48 -5.76
C LYS A 404 -7.71 15.50 -4.71
N LEU A 405 -7.59 15.84 -3.44
CA LEU A 405 -8.04 15.04 -2.31
C LEU A 405 -9.51 15.29 -1.95
N ASP A 406 -10.16 16.29 -2.58
CA ASP A 406 -11.60 16.50 -2.49
C ASP A 406 -12.28 15.75 -3.66
N PRO A 407 -12.94 14.60 -3.42
CA PRO A 407 -13.50 13.78 -4.49
C PRO A 407 -14.60 14.49 -5.27
N ILE A 408 -15.39 15.33 -4.60
CA ILE A 408 -16.53 16.03 -5.19
C ILE A 408 -16.02 17.15 -6.09
N LEU A 409 -15.11 17.97 -5.57
CA LEU A 409 -14.48 19.07 -6.30
C LEU A 409 -13.67 18.53 -7.49
N TYR A 410 -12.83 17.52 -7.28
CA TYR A 410 -12.02 16.95 -8.34
C TYR A 410 -12.89 16.39 -9.47
N LYS A 411 -13.89 15.56 -9.13
CA LYS A 411 -14.81 14.96 -10.12
C LYS A 411 -15.54 16.00 -10.95
N LYS A 412 -16.02 17.09 -10.33
CA LYS A 412 -16.81 18.13 -11.00
C LYS A 412 -15.93 19.15 -11.75
N CYS A 413 -14.71 19.42 -11.28
CA CYS A 413 -13.91 20.54 -11.74
C CYS A 413 -12.64 20.16 -12.52
N GLN A 414 -12.28 18.87 -12.62
CA GLN A 414 -11.04 18.45 -13.29
C GLN A 414 -10.86 18.99 -14.72
N GLY A 415 -11.94 19.05 -15.51
CA GLY A 415 -11.87 19.57 -16.88
C GLY A 415 -11.57 21.09 -16.93
N ASP A 416 -12.16 21.85 -16.01
CA ASP A 416 -11.90 23.28 -15.89
C ASP A 416 -10.52 23.54 -15.28
N ALA A 417 -10.09 22.74 -14.31
CA ALA A 417 -8.76 22.83 -13.72
C ALA A 417 -7.66 22.54 -14.77
N ALA A 418 -7.87 21.57 -15.66
CA ALA A 418 -6.95 21.29 -16.75
C ALA A 418 -6.88 22.45 -17.76
N ARG A 419 -8.05 22.99 -18.13
CA ARG A 419 -8.18 24.02 -19.17
C ARG A 419 -7.79 25.43 -18.70
N LEU A 420 -8.15 25.80 -17.49
CA LEU A 420 -8.04 27.16 -16.95
C LEU A 420 -6.86 27.33 -16.01
N CYS A 421 -6.51 26.27 -15.27
CA CYS A 421 -5.49 26.30 -14.23
C CYS A 421 -4.24 25.48 -14.57
N HIS A 422 -4.17 24.92 -15.79
CA HIS A 422 -3.03 24.14 -16.31
C HIS A 422 -2.63 22.96 -15.42
N THR A 423 -3.63 22.16 -15.00
CA THR A 423 -3.44 20.98 -14.16
C THR A 423 -3.76 19.71 -14.97
N PRO A 424 -2.75 19.00 -15.51
CA PRO A 424 -2.98 18.02 -16.57
C PRO A 424 -3.64 16.72 -16.09
N GLY A 425 -3.62 16.42 -14.79
CA GLY A 425 -4.25 15.22 -14.25
C GLY A 425 -4.09 15.05 -12.74
N TRP A 426 -4.75 14.03 -12.18
CA TRP A 426 -4.79 13.77 -10.73
C TRP A 426 -3.42 13.39 -10.15
N ASN A 427 -2.64 12.58 -10.86
CA ASN A 427 -1.33 12.12 -10.39
C ASN A 427 -0.16 13.01 -10.84
N VAL A 428 -0.43 14.20 -11.39
CA VAL A 428 0.60 15.11 -11.91
C VAL A 428 0.50 16.46 -11.22
N THR A 429 1.54 16.83 -10.49
CA THR A 429 1.68 18.17 -9.90
C THR A 429 2.12 19.16 -10.97
N SER A 430 1.43 20.30 -11.07
CA SER A 430 1.78 21.34 -12.05
C SER A 430 3.01 22.13 -11.58
N GLU A 431 4.01 22.26 -12.47
CA GLU A 431 5.17 23.16 -12.38
C GLU A 431 4.80 24.57 -11.90
N MET A 432 3.70 25.06 -12.48
CA MET A 432 3.31 26.48 -12.51
C MET A 432 2.35 26.88 -11.39
N MET A 433 1.65 25.92 -10.78
CA MET A 433 0.56 26.18 -9.85
C MET A 433 0.60 25.18 -8.70
N PRO A 434 0.89 25.62 -7.46
CA PRO A 434 0.88 24.72 -6.32
C PRO A 434 -0.56 24.22 -6.06
N PRO A 435 -0.75 23.00 -5.52
CA PRO A 435 -2.07 22.41 -5.30
C PRO A 435 -3.06 23.34 -4.56
N GLY A 436 -2.59 24.08 -3.55
CA GLY A 436 -3.41 25.02 -2.78
C GLY A 436 -3.86 26.28 -3.54
N ALA A 437 -3.23 26.60 -4.68
CA ALA A 437 -3.62 27.75 -5.51
C ALA A 437 -4.72 27.40 -6.53
N ILE A 438 -4.96 26.10 -6.80
CA ILE A 438 -5.89 25.64 -7.82
C ILE A 438 -7.33 25.99 -7.44
N PHE A 439 -7.68 25.82 -6.17
CA PHE A 439 -8.96 26.26 -5.64
C PHE A 439 -9.22 27.75 -5.93
N SER A 440 -8.24 28.60 -5.61
CA SER A 440 -8.31 30.05 -5.86
C SER A 440 -8.44 30.38 -7.34
N CYS A 441 -7.74 29.66 -8.21
CA CYS A 441 -7.88 29.79 -9.67
C CYS A 441 -9.31 29.45 -10.13
N LEU A 442 -9.82 28.28 -9.76
CA LEU A 442 -11.18 27.85 -10.09
C LEU A 442 -12.22 28.84 -9.58
N TYR A 443 -12.08 29.30 -8.34
CA TYR A 443 -12.97 30.29 -7.72
C TYR A 443 -12.98 31.61 -8.50
N ARG A 444 -11.80 32.16 -8.82
CA ARG A 444 -11.69 33.40 -9.62
C ARG A 444 -12.37 33.26 -10.98
N HIS A 445 -12.25 32.11 -11.63
CA HIS A 445 -12.89 31.86 -12.92
C HIS A 445 -14.41 31.61 -12.83
N ALA A 446 -14.90 31.02 -11.74
CA ALA A 446 -16.32 30.82 -11.49
C ALA A 446 -17.09 32.13 -11.25
N TYR A 447 -16.44 33.13 -10.63
CA TYR A 447 -17.07 34.37 -10.17
C TYR A 447 -16.63 35.66 -10.89
N ARG A 448 -16.00 35.57 -12.07
CA ARG A 448 -15.68 36.77 -12.89
C ARG A 448 -16.95 37.63 -13.11
N SER A 449 -16.88 38.90 -12.68
CA SER A 449 -17.95 39.89 -12.82
C SER A 449 -18.07 40.43 -14.25
N VAL A 450 -19.18 41.10 -14.52
CA VAL A 450 -19.67 41.50 -15.86
C VAL A 450 -18.76 42.48 -16.60
N GLU A 451 -17.82 43.17 -15.93
CA GLU A 451 -16.87 44.11 -16.56
C GLU A 451 -15.90 43.43 -17.56
N GLN A 452 -15.83 42.09 -17.56
CA GLN A 452 -15.03 41.31 -18.52
C GLN A 452 -15.88 40.51 -19.55
N GLY A 453 -17.17 40.84 -19.74
CA GLY A 453 -17.94 40.40 -20.92
C GLY A 453 -18.86 39.17 -20.80
N ARG A 454 -19.87 39.22 -19.89
CA ARG A 454 -21.09 38.34 -19.76
C ARG A 454 -20.90 36.87 -19.31
N ARG A 455 -21.75 36.21 -18.48
CA ARG A 455 -23.02 36.48 -17.73
C ARG A 455 -23.16 35.36 -16.64
N VAL A 456 -23.69 35.63 -15.43
CA VAL A 456 -24.98 35.10 -14.88
C VAL A 456 -25.28 35.75 -13.51
N SER A 457 -26.54 36.17 -13.39
CA SER A 457 -27.30 36.69 -12.24
C SER A 457 -27.02 35.99 -10.91
N VAL A 458 -26.82 36.85 -9.92
CA VAL A 458 -26.53 36.56 -8.53
C VAL A 458 -27.85 36.41 -7.78
N TYR A 459 -28.16 35.21 -7.29
CA TYR A 459 -29.02 35.05 -6.11
C TYR A 459 -28.07 34.85 -4.94
N LEU A 460 -27.76 35.94 -4.23
CA LEU A 460 -27.15 35.83 -2.91
C LEU A 460 -28.30 35.67 -1.92
N ALA A 461 -28.47 34.47 -1.36
CA ALA A 461 -29.12 34.37 -0.06
C ALA A 461 -28.07 34.70 1.00
N TRP A 462 -27.89 35.99 1.31
CA TRP A 462 -27.26 36.40 2.56
C TRP A 462 -28.33 36.23 3.64
N ASP A 463 -28.39 35.06 4.28
CA ASP A 463 -29.04 34.99 5.58
C ASP A 463 -27.98 35.37 6.62
N LEU A 464 -28.06 36.62 7.09
CA LEU A 464 -27.13 37.24 8.04
C LEU A 464 -27.23 36.65 9.47
N SER A 465 -27.73 35.44 9.61
CA SER A 465 -28.02 34.77 10.88
C SER A 465 -27.17 33.50 11.14
N VAL A 466 -26.27 33.11 10.22
CA VAL A 466 -25.41 31.91 10.36
C VAL A 466 -23.91 32.29 10.46
N PRO A 467 -23.17 31.92 11.53
CA PRO A 467 -21.76 32.30 11.75
C PRO A 467 -20.73 31.44 10.99
N SER A 468 -21.10 30.90 9.83
CA SER A 468 -20.21 30.05 9.01
C SER A 468 -20.15 30.57 7.58
N ALA A 469 -19.03 31.20 7.21
CA ALA A 469 -18.72 31.48 5.82
C ALA A 469 -18.55 30.14 5.08
N HIS A 470 -19.42 29.88 4.11
CA HIS A 470 -19.35 28.72 3.23
C HIS A 470 -19.09 29.20 1.81
N VAL A 471 -17.96 28.81 1.21
CA VAL A 471 -17.65 29.14 -0.18
C VAL A 471 -18.28 28.09 -1.09
N GLN A 472 -19.43 28.42 -1.69
CA GLN A 472 -20.04 27.61 -2.75
C GLN A 472 -19.25 27.80 -4.06
N ILE A 473 -18.88 26.73 -4.76
CA ILE A 473 -18.50 26.82 -6.19
C ILE A 473 -19.64 26.21 -7.01
N ASP A 474 -20.60 27.02 -7.43
CA ASP A 474 -21.77 26.56 -8.20
C ASP A 474 -21.48 26.34 -9.70
N LYS A 475 -20.24 26.58 -10.16
CA LYS A 475 -19.90 26.70 -11.59
C LYS A 475 -18.58 26.03 -11.98
N CYS A 476 -18.48 24.72 -11.81
CA CYS A 476 -17.56 23.94 -12.65
C CYS A 476 -18.33 23.40 -13.85
N ARG A 477 -17.98 23.84 -15.06
CA ARG A 477 -18.65 23.45 -16.30
C ARG A 477 -18.18 22.05 -16.69
N THR A 478 -19.03 21.05 -16.52
CA THR A 478 -19.08 19.94 -17.47
C THR A 478 -20.46 19.31 -17.55
N LEU A 479 -21.06 19.47 -18.74
CA LEU A 479 -22.24 18.79 -19.31
C LEU A 479 -23.64 19.37 -19.03
N ARG A 480 -24.20 19.88 -20.14
CA ARG A 480 -25.61 20.10 -20.48
C ARG A 480 -26.65 19.58 -19.47
N GLY A 481 -27.45 20.49 -18.93
CA GLY A 481 -28.64 20.16 -18.16
C GLY A 481 -28.88 21.22 -17.09
N ASN A 482 -30.11 21.69 -16.97
CA ASN A 482 -30.53 22.82 -16.14
C ASN A 482 -30.51 22.56 -14.61
N GLU A 483 -29.68 21.65 -14.11
CA GLU A 483 -29.65 21.31 -12.69
C GLU A 483 -28.48 22.01 -11.97
N ARG A 484 -28.80 23.08 -11.26
CA ARG A 484 -27.91 23.73 -10.30
C ARG A 484 -27.82 22.85 -9.05
N THR A 485 -26.85 21.96 -8.96
CA THR A 485 -26.50 21.31 -7.70
C THR A 485 -25.35 22.07 -7.04
N PRO A 486 -25.55 22.68 -5.85
CA PRO A 486 -24.48 23.29 -5.08
C PRO A 486 -23.29 22.35 -4.92
N ILE A 487 -22.07 22.86 -5.10
CA ILE A 487 -20.89 22.23 -4.51
C ILE A 487 -20.71 22.91 -3.16
N PHE A 488 -21.22 22.28 -2.11
CA PHE A 488 -20.88 22.64 -0.74
C PHE A 488 -19.43 22.24 -0.54
N LEU A 489 -18.56 23.24 -0.39
CA LEU A 489 -17.23 23.04 0.15
C LEU A 489 -17.32 23.44 1.61
N PRO A 490 -17.60 22.50 2.54
CA PRO A 490 -17.60 22.80 3.98
C PRO A 490 -16.19 23.12 4.52
N TYR A 491 -15.26 23.44 3.62
CA TYR A 491 -13.81 23.31 3.75
C TYR A 491 -13.08 24.65 3.66
N VAL A 492 -13.80 25.74 3.42
CA VAL A 492 -13.24 27.09 3.27
C VAL A 492 -13.92 28.01 4.27
N ARG A 493 -13.23 28.27 5.37
CA ARG A 493 -13.51 29.38 6.28
C ARG A 493 -12.52 30.50 6.02
#